data_AF-A0A0F5R3S9-F1
#
_entry.id   AF-A0A0F5R3S9-F1
#
_cell.length_a   1.000
_cell.length_b   1.000
_cell.length_c   1.000
_cell.angle_alpha   90.00
_cell.angle_beta   90.00
_cell.angle_gamma   90.00
#
_symmetry.space_group_name_H-M   'P 1'
#
loop_
_entity.id
_entity.type
_entity.pdbx_description
1 polymer ?
#
loop_
_entity_poly.entity_id
_entity_poly.type
_entity_poly.pdbx_seq_one_letter_code
_entity_poly.pdbx_strand_id
1 'polypeptide(L)'
;MFILDSTIWVEAFMDEITRKIKDFGVILRCIFDINKSKIDFFIKDEKIKSYDVNFECNKESVADDVINFVRLPRFDFYIFWYDLLNENSLLELFIGQIKGEITKIRYTKREKFSFLDGIDKTDLSEIFEISIKKYFESNKKTINGVSQEVGLMIKKQLLTDNFEAYSVDFDDFDLLVIKEEKYVSFFCIMDEEFIEYPVSNTELSILRRELIKKFELYNKLNRFNKNKITDNISKTIQIASLILTPINLFLLYCISKKIEWVVQIVDNRYIYYALGGILAFISIGVVVWVIIPAIYLARFNWKIKRKKLL
;
A
#
# COMPACT_ATOMS: atom_id res chain seq x y z
N MET A 1 -18.25 -0.38 43.00
CA MET A 1 -18.62 -0.90 41.68
C MET A 1 -19.48 0.16 41.02
N PHE A 2 -18.92 0.91 40.05
CA PHE A 2 -19.70 1.86 39.28
C PHE A 2 -20.46 1.09 38.21
N ILE A 3 -21.79 1.06 38.31
CA ILE A 3 -22.63 0.55 37.24
C ILE A 3 -22.78 1.73 36.28
N LEU A 4 -22.05 1.69 35.16
CA LEU A 4 -22.21 2.67 34.10
C LEU A 4 -23.52 2.33 33.36
N ASP A 5 -24.46 3.26 33.29
CA ASP A 5 -25.67 3.05 32.50
C ASP A 5 -25.32 3.17 31.02
N SER A 6 -25.12 2.02 30.37
CA SER A 6 -24.81 1.93 28.94
C SER A 6 -25.96 2.42 28.05
N THR A 7 -27.18 2.52 28.57
CA THR A 7 -28.38 2.93 27.82
C THR A 7 -28.28 4.39 27.38
N ILE A 8 -27.93 5.27 28.32
CA ILE A 8 -27.78 6.72 28.07
C ILE A 8 -26.70 6.96 27.01
N TRP A 9 -25.63 6.18 27.04
CA TRP A 9 -24.56 6.26 26.04
C TRP A 9 -25.00 5.80 24.66
N VAL A 10 -25.78 4.72 24.58
CA VAL A 10 -26.33 4.22 23.31
C VAL A 10 -27.31 5.23 22.71
N GLU A 11 -28.20 5.79 23.53
CA GLU A 11 -29.18 6.81 23.09
C GLU A 11 -28.48 8.10 22.62
N ALA A 12 -27.58 8.66 23.42
CA ALA A 12 -26.82 9.86 23.04
C ALA A 12 -26.04 9.64 21.74
N PHE A 13 -25.52 8.42 21.56
CA PHE A 13 -24.80 8.04 20.36
C PHE A 13 -25.73 7.88 19.14
N MET A 14 -26.93 7.31 19.32
CA MET A 14 -27.96 7.24 18.26
C MET A 14 -28.46 8.62 17.84
N ASP A 15 -28.62 9.54 18.80
CA ASP A 15 -28.99 10.93 18.52
C ASP A 15 -27.92 11.64 17.69
N GLU A 16 -26.64 11.41 18.01
CA GLU A 16 -25.52 11.98 17.27
C GLU A 16 -25.46 11.45 15.84
N ILE A 17 -25.67 10.15 15.63
CA ILE A 17 -25.78 9.58 14.29
C ILE A 17 -26.98 10.13 13.54
N THR A 18 -28.13 10.20 14.18
CA THR A 18 -29.35 10.75 13.57
C THR A 18 -29.11 12.19 13.10
N ARG A 19 -28.42 12.99 13.92
CA ARG A 19 -27.99 14.34 13.58
C ARG A 19 -27.06 14.34 12.37
N LYS A 20 -25.99 13.53 12.38
CA LYS A 20 -25.04 13.49 11.26
C LYS A 20 -25.67 12.98 9.96
N ILE A 21 -26.52 11.97 10.00
CA ILE A 21 -27.23 11.45 8.81
C ILE A 21 -28.11 12.54 8.18
N LYS A 22 -28.70 13.43 9.00
CA LYS A 22 -29.47 14.57 8.50
C LYS A 22 -28.64 15.52 7.66
N ASP A 23 -27.34 15.67 7.95
CA ASP A 23 -26.42 16.50 7.14
C ASP A 23 -26.24 15.93 5.72
N PHE A 24 -26.49 14.63 5.52
CA PHE A 24 -26.53 13.97 4.20
C PHE A 24 -27.91 14.04 3.53
N GLY A 25 -28.84 14.83 4.05
CA GLY A 25 -30.19 15.01 3.48
C GLY A 25 -31.12 13.82 3.71
N VAL A 26 -30.77 12.89 4.59
CA VAL A 26 -31.58 11.71 4.91
C VAL A 26 -32.29 11.94 6.25
N ILE A 27 -33.62 11.90 6.23
CA ILE A 27 -34.44 11.97 7.45
C ILE A 27 -34.63 10.54 7.94
N LEU A 28 -33.77 10.13 8.86
CA LEU A 28 -33.78 8.81 9.47
C LEU A 28 -33.94 8.96 11.00
N ARG A 29 -34.74 8.10 11.62
CA ARG A 29 -34.92 8.04 13.07
C ARG A 29 -34.38 6.71 13.60
N CYS A 30 -33.48 6.77 14.56
CA CYS A 30 -32.97 5.60 15.27
C CYS A 30 -33.71 5.46 16.61
N ILE A 31 -34.09 4.24 16.99
CA ILE A 31 -34.65 3.96 18.32
C ILE A 31 -33.95 2.74 18.91
N PHE A 32 -33.43 2.88 20.13
CA PHE A 32 -32.91 1.75 20.89
C PHE A 32 -34.03 1.14 21.75
N ASP A 33 -34.33 -0.15 21.55
CA ASP A 33 -35.22 -0.94 22.41
C ASP A 33 -34.36 -1.76 23.38
N ILE A 34 -34.24 -1.28 24.61
CA ILE A 34 -33.45 -1.92 25.66
C ILE A 34 -33.96 -3.32 26.02
N ASN A 35 -35.26 -3.57 25.92
CA ASN A 35 -35.84 -4.87 26.31
C ASN A 35 -35.49 -5.96 25.29
N LYS A 36 -35.31 -5.57 24.03
CA LYS A 36 -34.92 -6.47 22.94
C LYS A 36 -33.44 -6.42 22.62
N SER A 37 -32.69 -5.50 23.22
CA SER A 37 -31.32 -5.16 22.84
C SER A 37 -31.19 -4.96 21.33
N LYS A 38 -32.06 -4.12 20.74
CA LYS A 38 -32.08 -3.84 19.30
C LYS A 38 -32.07 -2.35 19.02
N ILE A 39 -31.43 -1.97 17.92
CA ILE A 39 -31.55 -0.64 17.33
C ILE A 39 -32.39 -0.78 16.05
N ASP A 40 -33.50 -0.06 16.02
CA ASP A 40 -34.41 0.00 14.89
C ASP A 40 -34.26 1.32 14.15
N PHE A 41 -34.14 1.23 12.83
CA PHE A 41 -33.99 2.36 11.92
C PHE A 41 -35.32 2.59 11.19
N PHE A 42 -35.79 3.83 11.20
CA PHE A 42 -37.05 4.24 10.59
C PHE A 42 -36.84 5.35 9.56
N ILE A 43 -37.52 5.24 8.42
CA ILE A 43 -37.67 6.32 7.44
C ILE A 43 -39.17 6.55 7.26
N LYS A 44 -39.64 7.80 7.44
CA LYS A 44 -41.08 8.15 7.36
C LYS A 44 -41.97 7.22 8.20
N ASP A 45 -41.52 6.91 9.42
CA ASP A 45 -42.17 6.00 10.39
C ASP A 45 -42.28 4.52 9.98
N GLU A 46 -41.71 4.14 8.84
CA GLU A 46 -41.59 2.73 8.44
C GLU A 46 -40.25 2.17 8.94
N LYS A 47 -40.30 1.01 9.61
CA LYS A 47 -39.11 0.29 10.05
C LYS A 47 -38.42 -0.33 8.84
N ILE A 48 -37.23 0.14 8.54
CA ILE A 48 -36.46 -0.31 7.38
C ILE A 48 -35.38 -1.33 7.73
N LYS A 49 -34.81 -1.26 8.94
CA LYS A 49 -33.75 -2.18 9.36
C LYS A 49 -33.68 -2.29 10.87
N SER A 50 -33.20 -3.43 11.35
CA SER A 50 -33.05 -3.74 12.76
C SER A 50 -31.69 -4.38 12.95
N TYR A 51 -30.99 -4.00 14.00
CA TYR A 51 -29.74 -4.61 14.36
C TYR A 51 -29.76 -5.00 15.84
N ASP A 52 -29.26 -6.19 16.15
CA ASP A 52 -29.06 -6.60 17.54
C ASP A 52 -27.88 -5.86 18.15
N VAL A 53 -27.92 -5.63 19.44
CA VAL A 53 -26.88 -4.91 20.18
C VAL A 53 -26.14 -5.87 21.09
N ASN A 54 -24.84 -5.96 20.90
CA ASN A 54 -23.94 -6.77 21.71
C ASN A 54 -23.08 -5.90 22.63
N PHE A 55 -23.19 -6.16 23.93
CA PHE A 55 -22.37 -5.57 24.99
C PHE A 55 -21.35 -6.56 25.57
N GLU A 56 -21.31 -7.81 25.10
CA GLU A 56 -20.45 -8.86 25.66
C GLU A 56 -19.13 -8.99 24.88
N CYS A 57 -18.00 -8.79 25.57
CA CYS A 57 -16.66 -8.85 24.95
C CYS A 57 -16.27 -10.24 24.43
N ASN A 58 -16.90 -11.31 24.93
CA ASN A 58 -16.51 -12.70 24.65
C ASN A 58 -17.46 -13.41 23.69
N LYS A 59 -18.54 -12.73 23.27
CA LYS A 59 -19.53 -13.32 22.37
C LYS A 59 -19.16 -13.00 20.93
N GLU A 60 -18.56 -13.96 20.26
CA GLU A 60 -18.46 -13.90 18.80
C GLU A 60 -19.89 -13.97 18.24
N SER A 61 -20.34 -12.88 17.62
CA SER A 61 -21.59 -12.91 16.86
C SER A 61 -21.31 -13.49 15.48
N VAL A 62 -21.92 -14.63 15.18
CA VAL A 62 -21.98 -15.19 13.82
C VAL A 62 -23.03 -14.44 12.96
N ALA A 63 -23.90 -13.65 13.60
CA ALA A 63 -24.96 -12.92 12.92
C ALA A 63 -24.45 -11.58 12.34
N ASP A 64 -24.83 -11.33 11.09
CA ASP A 64 -24.37 -10.19 10.27
C ASP A 64 -25.02 -8.84 10.62
N ASP A 65 -26.13 -8.84 11.36
CA ASP A 65 -26.89 -7.64 11.73
C ASP A 65 -26.73 -7.32 13.23
N VAL A 66 -25.47 -7.28 13.69
CA VAL A 66 -25.12 -7.04 15.10
C VAL A 66 -24.20 -5.85 15.26
N ILE A 67 -24.52 -5.03 16.25
CA ILE A 67 -23.86 -3.81 16.65
C ILE A 67 -23.08 -4.10 17.92
N ASN A 68 -21.75 -4.04 17.84
CA ASN A 68 -20.89 -4.27 19.02
C ASN A 68 -20.53 -2.92 19.66
N PHE A 69 -20.93 -2.72 20.92
CA PHE A 69 -20.54 -1.56 21.75
C PHE A 69 -19.30 -1.83 22.61
N VAL A 70 -18.70 -3.00 22.47
CA VAL A 70 -17.48 -3.41 23.17
C VAL A 70 -16.44 -3.91 22.18
N ARG A 71 -15.17 -3.72 22.54
CA ARG A 71 -14.04 -4.26 21.77
C ARG A 71 -13.98 -5.78 22.00
N LEU A 72 -14.29 -6.61 21.00
CA LEU A 72 -14.00 -8.04 21.13
C LEU A 72 -12.50 -8.28 20.87
N PRO A 73 -11.87 -9.20 21.62
CA PRO A 73 -10.42 -9.41 21.59
C PRO A 73 -9.91 -10.15 20.35
N ARG A 74 -10.80 -10.58 19.43
CA ARG A 74 -10.46 -11.48 18.31
C ARG A 74 -10.69 -10.94 16.91
N PHE A 75 -11.35 -9.80 16.72
CA PHE A 75 -11.48 -9.20 15.37
C PHE A 75 -10.65 -7.92 15.28
N ASP A 76 -9.72 -7.89 14.32
CA ASP A 76 -8.85 -6.74 14.06
C ASP A 76 -9.55 -5.59 13.30
N PHE A 77 -10.82 -5.78 12.92
CA PHE A 77 -11.59 -4.80 12.14
C PHE A 77 -13.00 -4.62 12.74
N TYR A 78 -13.10 -3.72 13.70
CA TYR A 78 -14.38 -3.09 14.05
C TYR A 78 -14.45 -1.78 13.29
N ILE A 79 -15.55 -1.52 12.58
CA ILE A 79 -15.97 -0.12 12.43
C ILE A 79 -16.39 0.26 13.84
N PHE A 80 -15.55 1.00 14.55
CA PHE A 80 -16.00 1.56 15.80
C PHE A 80 -17.08 2.57 15.45
N TRP A 81 -18.13 2.62 16.24
CA TRP A 81 -19.20 3.60 16.08
C TRP A 81 -18.68 5.04 16.14
N TYR A 82 -17.56 5.23 16.85
CA TYR A 82 -16.76 6.44 16.79
C TYR A 82 -16.23 6.74 15.37
N ASP A 83 -15.78 5.74 14.62
CA ASP A 83 -15.28 5.92 13.25
C ASP A 83 -16.40 6.38 12.29
N LEU A 84 -17.63 5.89 12.46
CA LEU A 84 -18.81 6.41 11.73
C LEU A 84 -19.05 7.90 12.01
N LEU A 85 -18.75 8.37 13.22
CA LEU A 85 -18.87 9.79 13.56
C LEU A 85 -17.67 10.61 13.08
N ASN A 86 -16.51 10.03 12.80
CA ASN A 86 -15.31 10.78 12.41
C ASN A 86 -14.98 10.71 10.92
N GLU A 87 -15.44 9.67 10.22
CA GLU A 87 -15.18 9.45 8.80
C GLU A 87 -16.47 9.51 7.98
N ASN A 88 -16.68 10.64 7.29
CA ASN A 88 -17.88 10.86 6.45
C ASN A 88 -18.09 9.75 5.41
N SER A 89 -17.01 9.18 4.85
CA SER A 89 -17.08 8.06 3.92
C SER A 89 -17.65 6.79 4.56
N LEU A 90 -17.25 6.47 5.79
CA LEU A 90 -17.81 5.30 6.49
C LEU A 90 -19.30 5.52 6.82
N LEU A 91 -19.67 6.75 7.17
CA LEU A 91 -21.06 7.12 7.41
C LEU A 91 -21.92 7.03 6.15
N GLU A 92 -21.43 7.52 5.00
CA GLU A 92 -22.11 7.39 3.71
C GLU A 92 -22.36 5.92 3.33
N LEU A 93 -21.36 5.05 3.54
CA LEU A 93 -21.52 3.61 3.33
C LEU A 93 -22.58 3.01 4.25
N PHE A 94 -22.54 3.36 5.53
CA PHE A 94 -23.52 2.89 6.51
C PHE A 94 -24.96 3.31 6.13
N ILE A 95 -25.14 4.56 5.69
CA ILE A 95 -26.42 5.06 5.16
C ILE A 95 -26.85 4.25 3.92
N GLY A 96 -25.94 4.01 2.97
CA GLY A 96 -26.23 3.19 1.79
C GLY A 96 -26.63 1.75 2.12
N GLN A 97 -25.98 1.14 3.13
CA GLN A 97 -26.34 -0.18 3.63
C GLN A 97 -27.72 -0.20 4.31
N ILE A 98 -28.07 0.85 5.05
CA ILE A 98 -29.38 0.98 5.70
C ILE A 98 -30.48 1.09 4.63
N LYS A 99 -30.25 1.87 3.57
CA LYS A 99 -31.18 2.03 2.46
C LYS A 99 -31.26 0.83 1.50
N GLY A 100 -30.39 -0.17 1.67
CA GLY A 100 -30.28 -1.30 0.75
C GLY A 100 -29.69 -0.94 -0.62
N GLU A 101 -29.08 0.24 -0.75
CA GLU A 101 -28.41 0.70 -1.98
C GLU A 101 -27.04 0.03 -2.19
N ILE A 102 -26.47 -0.46 -1.09
CA ILE A 102 -25.19 -1.18 -1.01
C ILE A 102 -25.49 -2.52 -0.32
N THR A 103 -25.03 -3.62 -0.92
CA THR A 103 -25.00 -4.93 -0.27
C THR A 103 -24.10 -4.88 0.97
N LYS A 104 -24.25 -5.83 1.91
CA LYS A 104 -23.56 -5.82 3.21
C LYS A 104 -22.09 -5.39 3.06
N ILE A 105 -21.70 -4.34 3.80
CA ILE A 105 -20.34 -3.82 3.84
C ILE A 105 -19.43 -4.89 4.44
N ARG A 106 -18.86 -5.75 3.59
CA ARG A 106 -17.84 -6.70 4.00
C ARG A 106 -16.49 -6.11 3.63
N TYR A 107 -16.08 -5.08 4.36
CA TYR A 107 -14.74 -4.48 4.26
C TYR A 107 -13.62 -5.52 4.42
N THR A 108 -13.91 -6.64 5.07
CA THR A 108 -13.03 -7.80 5.28
C THR A 108 -12.77 -8.65 4.04
N LYS A 109 -13.55 -8.53 2.96
CA LYS A 109 -13.40 -9.37 1.75
C LYS A 109 -12.38 -8.85 0.74
N ARG A 110 -11.79 -7.66 0.96
CA ARG A 110 -10.78 -7.09 0.06
C ARG A 110 -9.38 -7.53 0.46
N GLU A 111 -8.63 -8.08 -0.47
CA GLU A 111 -7.19 -8.28 -0.28
C GLU A 111 -6.48 -6.99 -0.72
N LYS A 112 -5.68 -6.40 0.17
CA LYS A 112 -4.85 -5.21 -0.14
C LYS A 112 -3.38 -5.56 0.01
N PHE A 113 -2.59 -5.19 -0.98
CA PHE A 113 -1.13 -5.32 -0.92
C PHE A 113 -0.50 -4.13 -0.21
N SER A 114 -0.54 -4.13 1.12
CA SER A 114 -0.03 -3.03 1.97
C SER A 114 1.46 -2.71 1.79
N PHE A 115 2.27 -3.66 1.31
CA PHE A 115 3.69 -3.41 1.01
C PHE A 115 3.89 -2.45 -0.18
N LEU A 116 2.85 -2.15 -0.95
CA LEU A 116 2.87 -1.13 -2.00
C LEU A 116 2.53 0.28 -1.48
N ASP A 117 2.13 0.41 -0.21
CA ASP A 117 1.77 1.70 0.37
C ASP A 117 3.00 2.64 0.37
N GLY A 118 2.82 3.85 -0.17
CA GLY A 118 3.88 4.87 -0.25
C GLY A 118 4.76 4.81 -1.51
N ILE A 119 4.42 3.97 -2.49
CA ILE A 119 5.02 4.01 -3.84
C ILE A 119 4.49 5.22 -4.62
N ASP A 120 5.34 5.82 -5.46
CA ASP A 120 4.96 6.91 -6.36
C ASP A 120 3.90 6.47 -7.38
N LYS A 121 2.97 7.36 -7.73
CA LYS A 121 1.82 7.06 -8.61
C LYS A 121 2.23 6.45 -9.97
N THR A 122 3.36 6.87 -10.51
CA THR A 122 3.91 6.34 -11.78
C THR A 122 4.32 4.88 -11.63
N ASP A 123 5.08 4.55 -10.59
CA ASP A 123 5.50 3.18 -10.29
C ASP A 123 4.30 2.28 -9.96
N LEU A 124 3.30 2.79 -9.23
CA LEU A 124 2.07 2.07 -8.95
C LEU A 124 1.30 1.70 -10.23
N SER A 125 1.27 2.62 -11.20
CA SER A 125 0.64 2.38 -12.50
C SER A 125 1.40 1.34 -13.32
N GLU A 126 2.75 1.34 -13.26
CA GLU A 126 3.55 0.27 -13.86
C GLU A 126 3.32 -1.08 -13.17
N ILE A 127 3.20 -1.12 -11.85
CA ILE A 127 2.87 -2.36 -11.13
C ILE A 127 1.51 -2.91 -11.57
N PHE A 128 0.51 -2.04 -11.66
CA PHE A 128 -0.85 -2.41 -12.09
C PHE A 128 -0.87 -2.98 -13.52
N GLU A 129 -0.34 -2.25 -14.51
CA GLU A 129 -0.41 -2.63 -15.93
C GLU A 129 0.67 -3.65 -16.36
N ILE A 130 1.86 -3.64 -15.74
CA ILE A 130 3.01 -4.44 -16.20
C ILE A 130 3.28 -5.63 -15.27
N SER A 131 3.15 -5.47 -13.95
CA SER A 131 3.37 -6.60 -13.04
C SER A 131 2.15 -7.47 -12.91
N ILE A 132 1.02 -6.90 -12.50
CA ILE A 132 -0.18 -7.66 -12.11
C ILE A 132 -0.93 -8.15 -13.34
N LYS A 133 -1.30 -7.24 -14.26
CA LYS A 133 -2.04 -7.59 -15.47
C LYS A 133 -1.29 -8.63 -16.32
N LYS A 134 -0.01 -8.38 -16.64
CA LYS A 134 0.79 -9.35 -17.41
C LYS A 134 1.07 -10.66 -16.68
N TYR A 135 1.02 -10.69 -15.34
CA TYR A 135 1.12 -11.94 -14.59
C TYR A 135 -0.06 -12.84 -14.91
N PHE A 136 -1.28 -12.32 -14.85
CA PHE A 136 -2.50 -13.07 -15.18
C PHE A 136 -2.54 -13.47 -16.66
N GLU A 137 -2.17 -12.57 -17.59
CA GLU A 137 -2.05 -12.91 -19.03
C GLU A 137 -1.04 -14.06 -19.24
N SER A 138 0.11 -14.01 -18.55
CA SER A 138 1.16 -15.04 -18.68
C SER A 138 0.72 -16.40 -18.13
N ASN A 139 -0.21 -16.41 -17.18
CA ASN A 139 -0.85 -17.61 -16.63
C ASN A 139 -2.11 -18.02 -17.39
N LYS A 140 -2.31 -17.46 -18.60
CA LYS A 140 -3.44 -17.76 -19.51
C LYS A 140 -4.81 -17.44 -18.91
N LYS A 141 -4.88 -16.47 -17.99
CA LYS A 141 -6.15 -15.95 -17.51
C LYS A 141 -6.68 -14.89 -18.47
N THR A 142 -7.99 -14.88 -18.68
CA THR A 142 -8.66 -13.87 -19.52
C THR A 142 -8.80 -12.59 -18.72
N ILE A 143 -8.45 -11.45 -19.33
CA ILE A 143 -8.59 -10.13 -18.72
C ILE A 143 -9.65 -9.35 -19.49
N ASN A 144 -10.67 -8.90 -18.77
CA ASN A 144 -11.78 -8.16 -19.34
C ASN A 144 -11.83 -6.75 -18.74
N GLY A 145 -12.37 -5.80 -19.52
CA GLY A 145 -12.74 -4.50 -19.00
C GLY A 145 -13.91 -4.61 -18.03
N VAL A 146 -14.00 -3.70 -17.07
CA VAL A 146 -15.13 -3.66 -16.13
C VAL A 146 -16.39 -3.17 -16.83
N SER A 147 -17.49 -3.90 -16.71
CA SER A 147 -18.80 -3.48 -17.22
C SER A 147 -19.33 -2.26 -16.46
N GLN A 148 -20.31 -1.56 -17.03
CA GLN A 148 -20.90 -0.38 -16.37
C GLN A 148 -21.52 -0.73 -15.01
N GLU A 149 -22.19 -1.87 -14.90
CA GLU A 149 -22.84 -2.34 -13.68
C GLU A 149 -21.81 -2.64 -12.59
N VAL A 150 -20.76 -3.38 -12.92
CA VAL A 150 -19.65 -3.65 -11.99
C VAL A 150 -18.91 -2.36 -11.62
N GLY A 151 -18.77 -1.43 -12.56
CA GLY A 151 -18.21 -0.11 -12.29
C GLY A 151 -19.03 0.70 -11.28
N LEU A 152 -20.35 0.67 -11.38
CA LEU A 152 -21.26 1.28 -10.39
C LEU A 152 -21.16 0.58 -9.03
N MET A 153 -21.02 -0.75 -9.02
CA MET A 153 -20.82 -1.53 -7.80
C MET A 153 -19.52 -1.14 -7.09
N ILE A 154 -18.42 -1.01 -7.82
CA ILE A 154 -17.13 -0.55 -7.30
C ILE A 154 -17.25 0.88 -6.74
N LYS A 155 -17.89 1.80 -7.47
CA LYS A 155 -18.13 3.18 -7.01
C LYS A 155 -18.86 3.22 -5.68
N LYS A 156 -19.93 2.44 -5.55
CA LYS A 156 -20.70 2.32 -4.31
C LYS A 156 -19.86 1.78 -3.17
N GLN A 157 -18.96 0.83 -3.45
CA GLN A 157 -18.12 0.20 -2.44
C GLN A 157 -16.93 1.06 -2.00
N LEU A 158 -16.34 1.83 -2.91
CA LEU A 158 -15.13 2.64 -2.66
C LEU A 158 -15.44 4.12 -2.37
N LEU A 159 -16.67 4.58 -2.65
CA LEU A 159 -17.08 5.98 -2.59
C LEU A 159 -16.14 6.94 -3.34
N THR A 160 -15.59 6.47 -4.46
CA THR A 160 -14.73 7.27 -5.31
C THR A 160 -15.01 6.98 -6.77
N ASP A 161 -14.93 8.02 -7.59
CA ASP A 161 -14.95 7.91 -9.04
C ASP A 161 -13.55 7.76 -9.64
N ASN A 162 -12.50 7.99 -8.83
CA ASN A 162 -11.12 8.01 -9.28
C ASN A 162 -10.45 6.66 -9.04
N PHE A 163 -10.78 5.68 -9.89
CA PHE A 163 -10.15 4.37 -9.91
C PHE A 163 -9.98 3.86 -11.34
N GLU A 164 -9.00 2.98 -11.52
CA GLU A 164 -8.85 2.15 -12.72
C GLU A 164 -9.09 0.70 -12.31
N ALA A 165 -9.81 -0.08 -13.11
CA ALA A 165 -10.11 -1.47 -12.78
C ALA A 165 -10.20 -2.35 -14.03
N TYR A 166 -9.90 -3.64 -13.84
CA TYR A 166 -10.17 -4.71 -14.81
C TYR A 166 -10.59 -5.98 -14.05
N SER A 167 -11.25 -6.91 -14.74
CA SER A 167 -11.58 -8.23 -14.20
C SER A 167 -10.69 -9.32 -14.79
N VAL A 168 -10.43 -10.35 -14.00
CA VAL A 168 -9.69 -11.55 -14.38
C VAL A 168 -10.57 -12.76 -14.15
N ASP A 169 -10.81 -13.53 -15.20
CA ASP A 169 -11.72 -14.67 -15.18
C ASP A 169 -11.04 -15.90 -14.53
N PHE A 170 -11.69 -16.45 -13.49
CA PHE A 170 -11.29 -17.68 -12.80
C PHE A 170 -12.29 -18.82 -12.96
N ASP A 171 -13.08 -18.81 -14.03
CA ASP A 171 -14.12 -19.78 -14.41
C ASP A 171 -15.34 -19.76 -13.46
N ASP A 172 -15.11 -19.88 -12.15
CA ASP A 172 -16.16 -19.91 -11.13
C ASP A 172 -16.46 -18.53 -10.53
N PHE A 173 -15.56 -17.56 -10.72
CA PHE A 173 -15.69 -16.20 -10.21
C PHE A 173 -14.82 -15.24 -11.00
N ASP A 174 -15.13 -13.94 -10.89
CA ASP A 174 -14.30 -12.86 -11.43
C ASP A 174 -13.46 -12.23 -10.33
N LEU A 175 -12.14 -12.13 -10.56
CA LEU A 175 -11.25 -11.34 -9.71
C LEU A 175 -11.14 -9.92 -10.29
N LEU A 176 -11.73 -8.96 -9.60
CA LEU A 176 -11.48 -7.55 -9.86
C LEU A 176 -10.13 -7.13 -9.30
N VAL A 177 -9.36 -6.44 -10.13
CA VAL A 177 -8.14 -5.73 -9.73
C VAL A 177 -8.40 -4.25 -9.87
N ILE A 178 -8.32 -3.52 -8.76
CA ILE A 178 -8.69 -2.10 -8.70
C ILE A 178 -7.49 -1.28 -8.23
N LYS A 179 -7.12 -0.26 -9.00
CA LYS A 179 -6.10 0.72 -8.66
C LYS A 179 -6.79 2.01 -8.23
N GLU A 180 -6.54 2.38 -6.98
CA GLU A 180 -6.82 3.70 -6.43
C GLU A 180 -5.51 4.50 -6.38
N GLU A 181 -5.55 5.80 -6.03
CA GLU A 181 -4.39 6.68 -6.15
C GLU A 181 -3.11 6.17 -5.45
N LYS A 182 -3.26 5.41 -4.37
CA LYS A 182 -2.15 4.99 -3.50
C LYS A 182 -2.02 3.48 -3.32
N TYR A 183 -2.96 2.68 -3.81
CA TYR A 183 -2.94 1.25 -3.59
C TYR A 183 -3.69 0.46 -4.67
N VAL A 184 -3.37 -0.83 -4.73
CA VAL A 184 -4.10 -1.82 -5.53
C VAL A 184 -4.84 -2.75 -4.57
N SER A 185 -6.13 -2.95 -4.84
CA SER A 185 -7.03 -3.82 -4.09
C SER A 185 -7.61 -4.89 -5.01
N PHE A 186 -7.96 -6.02 -4.41
CA PHE A 186 -8.50 -7.18 -5.10
C PHE A 186 -9.84 -7.57 -4.49
N PHE A 187 -10.84 -7.80 -5.34
CA PHE A 187 -12.18 -8.22 -4.94
C PHE A 187 -12.62 -9.41 -5.77
N CYS A 188 -13.27 -10.39 -5.16
CA CYS A 188 -13.95 -11.45 -5.90
C CYS A 188 -15.41 -11.10 -6.10
N ILE A 189 -15.90 -11.31 -7.31
CA ILE A 189 -17.32 -11.24 -7.66
C ILE A 189 -17.79 -12.60 -8.16
N MET A 190 -18.93 -13.04 -7.66
CA MET A 190 -19.67 -14.20 -8.16
C MET A 190 -21.15 -13.85 -8.07
N ASP A 191 -21.91 -14.11 -9.14
CA ASP A 191 -23.35 -13.79 -9.22
C ASP A 191 -23.69 -12.34 -8.78
N GLU A 192 -22.92 -11.35 -9.27
CA GLU A 192 -23.08 -9.93 -8.92
C GLU A 192 -22.90 -9.58 -7.44
N GLU A 193 -22.36 -10.49 -6.63
CA GLU A 193 -22.04 -10.25 -5.22
C GLU A 193 -20.56 -10.33 -4.93
N PHE A 194 -20.08 -9.45 -4.04
CA PHE A 194 -18.72 -9.54 -3.52
C PHE A 194 -18.59 -10.76 -2.60
N ILE A 195 -17.77 -11.73 -2.99
CA ILE A 195 -17.50 -12.94 -2.20
C ILE A 195 -16.13 -12.86 -1.53
N GLU A 196 -15.95 -13.67 -0.49
CA GLU A 196 -14.63 -13.80 0.13
C GLU A 196 -13.74 -14.57 -0.83
N TYR A 197 -12.48 -14.14 -0.94
CA TYR A 197 -11.55 -14.82 -1.82
C TYR A 197 -11.43 -16.29 -1.39
N PRO A 198 -11.71 -17.26 -2.29
CA PRO A 198 -11.71 -18.66 -1.89
C PRO A 198 -10.32 -19.05 -1.37
N VAL A 199 -10.27 -19.57 -0.14
CA VAL A 199 -9.04 -19.94 0.60
C VAL A 199 -8.12 -20.89 -0.18
N SER A 200 -8.68 -21.64 -1.14
CA SER A 200 -7.97 -22.58 -2.00
C SER A 200 -7.17 -21.94 -3.14
N ASN A 201 -7.35 -20.65 -3.45
CA ASN A 201 -6.80 -20.09 -4.68
C ASN A 201 -5.39 -19.49 -4.47
N THR A 202 -4.39 -20.35 -4.64
CA THR A 202 -2.95 -20.06 -4.46
C THR A 202 -2.41 -18.91 -5.32
N GLU A 203 -3.13 -18.49 -6.36
CA GLU A 203 -2.63 -17.58 -7.38
C GLU A 203 -2.31 -16.17 -6.85
N LEU A 204 -3.21 -15.57 -6.06
CA LEU A 204 -2.97 -14.27 -5.42
C LEU A 204 -1.80 -14.31 -4.45
N SER A 205 -1.63 -15.43 -3.74
CA SER A 205 -0.52 -15.60 -2.79
C SER A 205 0.84 -15.69 -3.51
N ILE A 206 0.87 -16.30 -4.71
CA ILE A 206 2.05 -16.38 -5.57
C ILE A 206 2.37 -15.00 -6.13
N LEU A 207 1.37 -14.31 -6.67
CA LEU A 207 1.50 -12.93 -7.15
C LEU A 207 2.05 -12.02 -6.04
N ARG A 208 1.47 -12.07 -4.85
CA ARG A 208 1.91 -11.30 -3.67
C ARG A 208 3.39 -11.54 -3.38
N ARG A 209 3.81 -12.81 -3.35
CA ARG A 209 5.21 -13.19 -3.09
C ARG A 209 6.17 -12.67 -4.16
N GLU A 210 5.80 -12.77 -5.44
CA GLU A 210 6.64 -12.30 -6.54
C GLU A 210 6.73 -10.78 -6.60
N LEU A 211 5.63 -10.07 -6.30
CA LEU A 211 5.62 -8.62 -6.15
C LEU A 211 6.48 -8.15 -4.98
N ILE A 212 6.42 -8.81 -3.82
CA ILE A 212 7.28 -8.48 -2.66
C ILE A 212 8.75 -8.57 -3.06
N LYS A 213 9.19 -9.66 -3.72
CA LYS A 213 10.58 -9.78 -4.18
C LYS A 213 10.99 -8.68 -5.15
N LYS A 214 10.08 -8.28 -6.05
CA LYS A 214 10.30 -7.19 -7.00
C LYS A 214 10.40 -5.84 -6.30
N PHE A 215 9.52 -5.60 -5.33
CA PHE A 215 9.52 -4.39 -4.51
C PHE A 215 10.78 -4.29 -3.65
N GLU A 216 11.22 -5.38 -3.03
CA GLU A 216 12.50 -5.45 -2.31
C GLU A 216 13.70 -5.16 -3.22
N LEU A 217 13.70 -5.70 -4.44
CA LEU A 217 14.73 -5.43 -5.44
C LEU A 217 14.73 -3.94 -5.85
N TYR A 218 13.55 -3.37 -6.11
CA TYR A 218 13.40 -1.94 -6.40
C TYR A 218 13.93 -1.08 -5.25
N ASN A 219 13.51 -1.35 -4.02
CA ASN A 219 13.96 -0.62 -2.84
C ASN A 219 15.47 -0.75 -2.61
N LYS A 220 16.03 -1.93 -2.87
CA LYS A 220 17.49 -2.12 -2.85
C LYS A 220 18.14 -1.21 -3.88
N LEU A 221 17.73 -1.25 -5.14
CA LEU A 221 18.30 -0.40 -6.20
C LEU A 221 18.15 1.10 -5.89
N ASN A 222 16.97 1.52 -5.42
CA ASN A 222 16.68 2.91 -5.10
C ASN A 222 17.51 3.42 -3.91
N ARG A 223 17.65 2.60 -2.84
CA ARG A 223 18.56 2.89 -1.72
C ARG A 223 20.02 2.96 -2.14
N PHE A 224 20.46 2.08 -3.05
CA PHE A 224 21.81 2.13 -3.60
C PHE A 224 22.06 3.46 -4.34
N ASN A 225 21.11 3.94 -5.14
CA ASN A 225 21.26 5.23 -5.83
C ASN A 225 21.19 6.43 -4.86
N LYS A 226 20.19 6.49 -3.96
CA LYS A 226 20.01 7.64 -3.06
C LYS A 226 21.12 7.75 -2.00
N ASN A 227 21.56 6.63 -1.41
CA ASN A 227 22.49 6.68 -0.28
C ASN A 227 23.97 6.54 -0.66
N LYS A 228 24.33 5.98 -1.84
CA LYS A 228 25.75 5.78 -2.19
C LYS A 228 26.31 6.81 -3.15
N ILE A 229 25.51 7.39 -4.04
CA ILE A 229 26.05 8.33 -5.04
C ILE A 229 26.33 9.66 -4.34
N THR A 230 25.38 10.27 -3.66
CA THR A 230 25.55 11.62 -3.10
C THR A 230 26.43 11.63 -1.85
N ASP A 231 26.18 10.73 -0.89
CA ASP A 231 26.91 10.73 0.39
C ASP A 231 28.33 10.20 0.28
N ASN A 232 28.59 9.16 -0.54
CA ASN A 232 29.95 8.67 -0.70
C ASN A 232 30.75 9.58 -1.62
N ILE A 233 30.19 10.16 -2.67
CA ILE A 233 30.95 11.13 -3.50
C ILE A 233 31.34 12.33 -2.65
N SER A 234 30.42 12.89 -1.86
CA SER A 234 30.73 14.03 -0.97
C SER A 234 31.80 13.67 0.06
N LYS A 235 31.67 12.54 0.77
CA LYS A 235 32.65 12.09 1.78
C LYS A 235 33.99 11.71 1.15
N THR A 236 34.00 11.03 0.01
CA THR A 236 35.22 10.66 -0.71
C THR A 236 35.94 11.90 -1.25
N ILE A 237 35.22 12.88 -1.80
CA ILE A 237 35.82 14.16 -2.23
C ILE A 237 36.37 14.93 -1.02
N GLN A 238 35.66 14.96 0.11
CA GLN A 238 36.16 15.61 1.33
C GLN A 238 37.42 14.94 1.87
N ILE A 239 37.43 13.61 1.99
CA ILE A 239 38.61 12.85 2.44
C ILE A 239 39.77 13.01 1.46
N ALA A 240 39.50 12.92 0.16
CA ALA A 240 40.51 13.13 -0.88
C ALA A 240 41.07 14.55 -0.82
N SER A 241 40.25 15.58 -0.62
CA SER A 241 40.69 16.96 -0.49
C SER A 241 41.51 17.18 0.80
N LEU A 242 41.11 16.55 1.91
CA LEU A 242 41.82 16.62 3.18
C LEU A 242 43.23 16.02 3.10
N ILE A 243 43.42 14.96 2.30
CA ILE A 243 44.70 14.25 2.18
C ILE A 243 45.54 14.78 1.02
N LEU A 244 44.96 14.96 -0.17
CA LEU A 244 45.68 15.34 -1.38
C LEU A 244 46.10 16.80 -1.37
N THR A 245 45.31 17.71 -0.81
CA THR A 245 45.65 19.15 -0.81
C THR A 245 46.91 19.44 0.00
N PRO A 246 47.08 18.94 1.24
CA PRO A 246 48.33 19.12 1.99
C PRO A 246 49.54 18.47 1.30
N ILE A 247 49.36 17.27 0.72
CA ILE A 247 50.43 16.56 0.01
C ILE A 247 50.86 17.35 -1.24
N ASN A 248 49.91 17.86 -2.02
CA ASN A 248 50.20 18.67 -3.20
C ASN A 248 50.89 19.98 -2.84
N LEU A 249 50.43 20.67 -1.78
CA LEU A 249 51.08 21.90 -1.28
C LEU A 249 52.50 21.62 -0.78
N PHE A 250 52.72 20.51 -0.08
CA PHE A 250 54.04 20.09 0.38
C PHE A 250 54.97 19.77 -0.80
N LEU A 251 54.51 19.01 -1.79
CA LEU A 251 55.27 18.70 -3.00
C LEU A 251 55.62 19.97 -3.78
N LEU A 252 54.66 20.87 -4.01
CA LEU A 252 54.90 22.16 -4.66
C LEU A 252 55.95 23.00 -3.91
N TYR A 253 55.86 23.04 -2.58
CA TYR A 253 56.85 23.73 -1.75
C TYR A 253 58.25 23.12 -1.89
N CYS A 254 58.37 21.80 -1.77
CA CYS A 254 59.65 21.09 -1.88
C CYS A 254 60.28 21.21 -3.27
N ILE A 255 59.47 21.18 -4.35
CA ILE A 255 59.93 21.42 -5.72
C ILE A 255 60.41 22.86 -5.88
N SER A 256 59.68 23.85 -5.36
CA SER A 256 60.07 25.27 -5.43
C SER A 256 61.40 25.55 -4.71
N LYS A 257 61.70 24.79 -3.65
CA LYS A 257 62.95 24.86 -2.88
C LYS A 257 64.07 23.98 -3.44
N LYS A 258 63.84 23.29 -4.57
CA LYS A 258 64.79 22.38 -5.24
C LYS A 258 65.39 21.33 -4.29
N ILE A 259 64.56 20.74 -3.44
CA ILE A 259 65.00 19.66 -2.56
C ILE A 259 65.30 18.41 -3.42
N GLU A 260 66.58 18.05 -3.55
CA GLU A 260 67.07 17.07 -4.54
C GLU A 260 66.33 15.72 -4.50
N TRP A 261 66.11 15.16 -3.32
CA TRP A 261 65.45 13.85 -3.19
C TRP A 261 63.98 13.89 -3.63
N VAL A 262 63.28 15.02 -3.46
CA VAL A 262 61.87 15.17 -3.91
C VAL A 262 61.82 15.30 -5.43
N VAL A 263 62.74 16.06 -6.01
CA VAL A 263 62.84 16.22 -7.48
C VAL A 263 63.15 14.87 -8.14
N GLN A 264 64.08 14.08 -7.57
CA GLN A 264 64.39 12.74 -8.06
C GLN A 264 63.22 11.75 -7.96
N ILE A 265 62.38 11.88 -6.93
CA ILE A 265 61.16 11.09 -6.77
C ILE A 265 60.14 11.49 -7.85
N VAL A 266 59.90 12.78 -8.06
CA VAL A 266 58.92 13.27 -9.05
C VAL A 266 59.34 12.95 -10.49
N ASP A 267 60.64 12.96 -10.78
CA ASP A 267 61.18 12.57 -12.09
C ASP A 267 61.26 11.04 -12.29
N ASN A 268 60.93 10.26 -11.26
CA ASN A 268 60.96 8.81 -11.34
C ASN A 268 59.78 8.25 -12.14
N ARG A 269 60.08 7.68 -13.32
CA ARG A 269 59.10 7.01 -14.20
C ARG A 269 58.27 5.93 -13.49
N TYR A 270 58.80 5.27 -12.47
CA TYR A 270 58.07 4.24 -11.70
C TYR A 270 56.88 4.81 -10.91
N ILE A 271 56.93 6.08 -10.50
CA ILE A 271 55.81 6.72 -9.79
C ILE A 271 54.63 6.95 -10.75
N TYR A 272 54.90 7.30 -11.99
CA TYR A 272 53.85 7.43 -13.01
C TYR A 272 53.15 6.09 -13.28
N TYR A 273 53.89 4.98 -13.29
CA TYR A 273 53.28 3.64 -13.40
C TYR A 273 52.45 3.28 -12.16
N ALA A 274 52.92 3.61 -10.96
CA ALA A 274 52.18 3.38 -9.72
C ALA A 274 50.88 4.21 -9.66
N LEU A 275 50.95 5.50 -10.01
CA LEU A 275 49.78 6.38 -10.11
C LEU A 275 48.80 5.91 -11.18
N GLY A 276 49.29 5.47 -12.34
CA GLY A 276 48.48 4.85 -13.38
C GLY A 276 47.74 3.60 -12.88
N GLY A 277 48.42 2.74 -12.12
CA GLY A 277 47.81 1.57 -11.47
C GLY A 277 46.72 1.93 -10.46
N ILE A 278 46.96 2.93 -9.62
CA ILE A 278 45.96 3.44 -8.65
C ILE A 278 44.75 4.02 -9.38
N LEU A 279 44.96 4.83 -10.42
CA LEU A 279 43.88 5.40 -11.24
C LEU A 279 43.06 4.32 -11.94
N ALA A 280 43.71 3.28 -12.45
CA ALA A 280 43.02 2.13 -13.05
C ALA A 280 42.16 1.39 -12.00
N PHE A 281 42.69 1.15 -10.80
CA PHE A 281 41.95 0.52 -9.71
C PHE A 281 40.74 1.35 -9.25
N ILE A 282 40.91 2.66 -9.09
CA ILE A 282 39.81 3.59 -8.77
C ILE A 282 38.75 3.56 -9.87
N SER A 283 39.17 3.58 -11.13
CA SER A 283 38.27 3.55 -12.29
C SER A 283 37.43 2.26 -12.32
N ILE A 284 38.05 1.10 -12.05
CA ILE A 284 37.34 -0.18 -11.91
C ILE A 284 36.32 -0.10 -10.76
N GLY A 285 36.71 0.51 -9.62
CA GLY A 285 35.81 0.78 -8.51
C GLY A 285 34.59 1.61 -8.92
N VAL A 286 34.78 2.72 -9.64
CA VAL A 286 33.66 3.55 -10.13
C VAL A 286 32.73 2.74 -11.05
N VAL A 287 33.29 1.95 -11.98
CA VAL A 287 32.49 1.12 -12.89
C VAL A 287 31.64 0.12 -12.10
N VAL A 288 32.25 -0.64 -11.20
CA VAL A 288 31.56 -1.73 -10.47
C VAL A 288 30.55 -1.19 -9.47
N TRP A 289 30.86 -0.09 -8.79
CA TRP A 289 30.07 0.39 -7.66
C TRP A 289 29.07 1.49 -8.00
N VAL A 290 29.23 2.18 -9.14
CA VAL A 290 28.35 3.28 -9.56
C VAL A 290 27.69 2.99 -10.90
N ILE A 291 28.48 2.72 -11.95
CA ILE A 291 27.96 2.58 -13.31
C ILE A 291 27.09 1.33 -13.44
N ILE A 292 27.57 0.17 -12.95
CA ILE A 292 26.81 -1.08 -13.04
C ILE A 292 25.45 -0.98 -12.32
N PRO A 293 25.35 -0.54 -11.04
CA PRO A 293 24.06 -0.35 -10.38
C PRO A 293 23.13 0.65 -11.08
N ALA A 294 23.67 1.76 -11.60
CA ALA A 294 22.89 2.74 -12.36
C ALA A 294 22.30 2.13 -13.64
N ILE A 295 23.06 1.31 -14.36
CA ILE A 295 22.58 0.56 -15.53
C ILE A 295 21.51 -0.46 -15.11
N TYR A 296 21.72 -1.18 -13.99
CA TYR A 296 20.71 -2.12 -13.48
C TYR A 296 19.40 -1.43 -13.11
N LEU A 297 19.46 -0.21 -12.56
CA LEU A 297 18.28 0.58 -12.24
C LEU A 297 17.62 1.13 -13.50
N ALA A 298 18.39 1.66 -14.45
CA ALA A 298 17.86 2.12 -15.74
C ALA A 298 17.20 0.99 -16.56
N ARG A 299 17.61 -0.26 -16.32
CA ARG A 299 17.01 -1.46 -16.93
C ARG A 299 16.00 -2.15 -16.02
N PHE A 300 15.72 -1.62 -14.83
CA PHE A 300 14.72 -2.20 -13.95
C PHE A 300 13.36 -2.15 -14.65
N ASN A 301 12.62 -3.25 -14.52
CA ASN A 301 11.30 -3.36 -15.09
C ASN A 301 10.42 -4.13 -14.09
N TRP A 302 9.22 -3.59 -13.88
CA TRP A 302 8.21 -4.14 -12.99
C TRP A 302 7.67 -5.51 -13.43
N LYS A 303 7.91 -5.95 -14.68
CA LYS A 303 7.51 -7.27 -15.19
C LYS A 303 8.01 -8.42 -14.31
N ILE A 304 7.09 -9.25 -13.81
CA ILE A 304 7.38 -10.46 -13.04
C ILE A 304 7.97 -11.52 -13.99
N LYS A 305 9.11 -12.12 -13.60
CA LYS A 305 9.75 -13.18 -14.41
C LYS A 305 8.99 -14.48 -14.18
N ARG A 306 8.54 -15.13 -15.25
CA ARG A 306 7.94 -16.46 -15.21
C ARG A 306 8.91 -17.44 -14.53
N LYS A 307 8.53 -18.05 -13.43
CA LYS A 307 9.16 -19.31 -13.01
C LYS A 307 8.65 -20.35 -14.01
N LYS A 308 9.53 -20.92 -14.84
CA LYS A 308 9.18 -22.17 -15.53
C LYS A 308 8.86 -23.16 -14.40
N LEU A 309 7.59 -23.48 -14.22
CA LEU A 309 7.20 -24.72 -13.55
C LEU A 309 7.78 -25.81 -14.45
N LEU A 310 8.89 -26.39 -13.98
CA LEU A 310 9.49 -27.60 -14.53
C LEU A 310 8.70 -28.79 -13.99
#